data_AF-A0A452TNC4-F1
#
_entry.id   AF-A0A452TNC4-F1
#
_cell.length_a   1.000
_cell.length_b   1.000
_cell.length_c   1.000
_cell.angle_alpha   90.00
_cell.angle_beta   90.00
_cell.angle_gamma   90.00
#
_symmetry.space_group_name_H-M   'P 1'
#
loop_
_entity.id
_entity.type
_entity.pdbx_description
1 polymer ?
#
loop_
_entity_poly.entity_id
_entity_poly.type
_entity_poly.pdbx_seq_one_letter_code
_entity_poly.pdbx_strand_id
1 'polypeptide(L)'
;QQNLESAMAKPQVVVAPVLMSKLSANAPEFYPSGYSSNYTESYEDGCEDYPTLSDYVQDFLNHLTEQPGSFETEIEQFAETLNGWVTTDDALQELVELIYQQATSIPNFSYMGARLCNYLSHHLTISPQSGNFRQLLLQRCRTEYEVKDQAAKGDEVTRKRFHAFVLFLGELYLNLEIKGTNGQVTRADILQVGLRELLNALFSNPMDDNLICAVKLLKLTGSVLEDAWKEKGKTDMEEIIQRIENVVLDANCSRDVKQMLLKLVELRSSNWGRVHATSTYREATPENDPNYFMNEPTFYTSDGVPFTAADPDYQEKYQELLEREDFFPDYEENGTDLSGAGDPYLDDIDDEMDPEIEEAYEKFCLESERKRKQ
;
A
#
# COMPACT_ATOMS: atom_id res chain seq x y z
N GLN A 1 28.21 20.59 110.08
CA GLN A 1 29.45 20.00 110.61
C GLN A 1 29.19 18.50 110.73
N GLN A 2 29.99 17.68 110.01
CA GLN A 2 30.12 16.20 110.11
C GLN A 2 28.85 15.39 109.76
N ASN A 3 28.69 14.76 108.60
CA ASN A 3 29.52 13.76 107.88
C ASN A 3 29.76 12.47 108.71
N LEU A 4 28.93 11.46 108.45
CA LEU A 4 29.11 10.07 108.85
C LEU A 4 28.80 9.18 107.64
N GLU A 5 29.88 8.63 107.08
CA GLU A 5 29.88 7.66 105.99
C GLU A 5 29.29 6.33 106.46
N SER A 6 28.41 5.74 105.64
CA SER A 6 28.14 4.31 105.67
C SER A 6 28.13 3.80 104.24
N ALA A 7 29.11 2.93 103.96
CA ALA A 7 29.35 2.33 102.68
C ALA A 7 28.25 1.31 102.34
N MET A 8 27.53 1.53 101.25
CA MET A 8 26.75 0.50 100.56
C MET A 8 27.36 0.25 99.17
N ALA A 9 27.75 -0.99 98.96
CA ALA A 9 28.40 -1.50 97.77
C ALA A 9 27.52 -1.35 96.51
N LYS A 10 28.13 -0.89 95.42
CA LYS A 10 27.54 -0.89 94.08
C LYS A 10 27.34 -2.35 93.61
N PRO A 11 26.24 -2.68 92.91
CA PRO A 11 26.10 -4.00 92.29
C PRO A 11 27.15 -4.15 91.19
N GLN A 12 27.99 -5.17 91.28
CA GLN A 12 28.79 -5.68 90.16
C GLN A 12 27.83 -6.25 89.11
N VAL A 13 27.71 -5.58 87.96
CA VAL A 13 27.17 -6.22 86.76
C VAL A 13 28.30 -7.04 86.16
N VAL A 14 28.22 -8.36 86.37
CA VAL A 14 29.05 -9.34 85.69
C VAL A 14 28.66 -9.32 84.21
N VAL A 15 29.58 -8.88 83.35
CA VAL A 15 29.44 -9.00 81.90
C VAL A 15 29.53 -10.49 81.57
N ALA A 16 28.38 -11.12 81.32
CA ALA A 16 28.34 -12.46 80.76
C ALA A 16 28.91 -12.42 79.32
N PRO A 17 29.74 -13.39 78.91
CA PRO A 17 30.26 -13.42 77.56
C PRO A 17 29.09 -13.68 76.60
N VAL A 18 28.90 -12.79 75.63
CA VAL A 18 28.00 -13.01 74.50
C VAL A 18 28.56 -14.19 73.70
N LEU A 19 27.98 -15.37 73.88
CA LEU A 19 28.20 -16.52 73.02
C LEU A 19 27.60 -16.18 71.65
N MET A 20 28.41 -15.64 70.75
CA MET A 20 28.05 -15.54 69.34
C MET A 20 27.87 -16.98 68.82
N SER A 21 26.63 -17.33 68.49
CA SER A 21 26.29 -18.63 67.92
C SER A 21 27.05 -18.82 66.60
N LYS A 22 27.79 -19.92 66.49
CA LYS A 22 28.50 -20.32 65.25
C LYS A 22 27.63 -21.21 64.34
N LEU A 23 26.33 -21.29 64.61
CA LEU A 23 25.41 -22.10 63.82
C LEU A 23 25.09 -21.36 62.52
N SER A 24 25.49 -21.95 61.39
CA SER A 24 25.14 -21.49 60.06
C SER A 24 23.84 -22.16 59.62
N ALA A 25 22.91 -21.39 59.03
CA ALA A 25 21.69 -21.94 58.43
C ALA A 25 21.98 -22.87 57.23
N ASN A 26 23.21 -22.84 56.70
CA ASN A 26 23.66 -23.65 55.57
C ASN A 26 24.56 -24.81 56.02
N ALA A 27 24.45 -25.25 57.29
CA ALA A 27 25.27 -26.34 57.80
C ALA A 27 24.96 -27.66 57.06
N PRO A 28 25.96 -28.45 56.64
CA PRO A 28 25.75 -29.67 55.85
C PRO A 28 24.89 -30.72 56.55
N GLU A 29 24.83 -30.70 57.89
CA GLU A 29 24.01 -31.64 58.67
C GLU A 29 22.50 -31.36 58.57
N PHE A 30 22.09 -30.19 58.08
CA PHE A 30 20.67 -29.83 57.88
C PHE A 30 20.08 -30.32 56.54
N TYR A 31 20.90 -30.91 55.65
CA TYR A 31 20.45 -31.45 54.36
C TYR A 31 20.43 -33.00 54.41
N PRO A 32 19.28 -33.66 54.19
CA PRO A 32 19.22 -35.11 54.09
C PRO A 32 20.11 -35.63 52.95
N SER A 33 20.86 -36.70 53.21
CA SER A 33 21.75 -37.34 52.23
C SER A 33 20.94 -37.88 51.04
N GLY A 34 20.88 -37.09 49.97
CA GLY A 34 20.06 -37.33 48.77
C GLY A 34 19.55 -36.05 48.09
N TYR A 35 19.66 -34.89 48.73
CA TYR A 35 19.28 -33.61 48.12
C TYR A 35 20.40 -33.08 47.20
N SER A 36 20.31 -33.36 45.90
CA SER A 36 21.09 -32.62 44.89
C SER A 36 20.46 -31.25 44.68
N SER A 37 21.17 -30.21 45.12
CA SER A 37 20.90 -28.81 44.78
C SER A 37 21.24 -28.57 43.31
N ASN A 38 20.35 -28.99 42.41
CA ASN A 38 20.27 -28.52 41.03
C ASN A 38 19.03 -27.64 40.82
N TYR A 39 18.61 -26.95 41.89
CA TYR A 39 17.61 -25.89 41.81
C TYR A 39 18.28 -24.61 42.30
N THR A 40 19.10 -24.02 41.43
CA THR A 40 19.15 -22.57 41.34
C THR A 40 17.79 -22.18 40.77
N GLU A 41 16.84 -21.82 41.64
CA GLU A 41 15.74 -20.95 41.27
C GLU A 41 16.37 -19.59 40.91
N SER A 42 16.95 -19.51 39.71
CA SER A 42 16.84 -18.31 38.92
C SER A 42 15.35 -18.16 38.66
N TYR A 43 14.75 -17.11 39.20
CA TYR A 43 13.54 -16.54 38.61
C TYR A 43 13.94 -16.08 37.19
N GLU A 44 14.09 -17.03 36.27
CA GLU A 44 13.81 -16.79 34.88
C GLU A 44 12.30 -16.55 34.87
N ASP A 45 11.96 -15.26 34.97
CA ASP A 45 10.72 -14.72 34.45
C ASP A 45 10.46 -15.47 33.14
N GLY A 46 9.42 -16.30 33.14
CA GLY A 46 8.98 -16.96 31.93
C GLY A 46 8.57 -15.85 30.99
N CYS A 47 9.51 -15.46 30.12
CA CYS A 47 9.26 -14.59 28.99
C CYS A 47 8.16 -15.28 28.20
N GLU A 48 6.90 -14.95 28.49
CA GLU A 48 5.81 -15.15 27.56
C GLU A 48 6.31 -14.55 26.25
N ASP A 49 6.36 -15.38 25.21
CA ASP A 49 6.82 -15.07 23.86
C ASP A 49 5.83 -14.09 23.22
N TYR A 50 5.71 -12.91 23.80
CA TYR A 50 4.86 -11.85 23.33
C TYR A 50 5.52 -11.28 22.07
N PRO A 51 4.80 -11.25 20.93
CA PRO A 51 5.37 -10.77 19.68
C PRO A 51 5.87 -9.34 19.86
N THR A 52 7.09 -9.07 19.38
CA THR A 52 7.64 -7.71 19.42
C THR A 52 6.91 -6.82 18.42
N LEU A 53 7.07 -5.49 18.53
CA LEU A 53 6.56 -4.56 17.51
C LEU A 53 7.07 -4.92 16.12
N SER A 54 8.36 -5.30 16.01
CA SER A 54 8.96 -5.72 14.76
C SER A 54 8.29 -6.96 14.17
N ASP A 55 8.03 -7.98 15.00
CA ASP A 55 7.39 -9.21 14.52
C ASP A 55 5.97 -8.93 14.02
N TYR A 56 5.18 -8.20 14.81
CA TYR A 56 3.80 -7.83 14.45
C TYR A 56 3.73 -7.02 13.14
N VAL A 57 4.59 -6.01 13.00
CA VAL A 57 4.65 -5.18 11.80
C VAL A 57 5.12 -5.99 10.59
N GLN A 58 6.16 -6.81 10.75
CA GLN A 58 6.69 -7.60 9.65
C GLN A 58 5.69 -8.66 9.16
N ASP A 59 4.96 -9.30 10.07
CA ASP A 59 3.90 -10.26 9.73
C ASP A 59 2.78 -9.57 8.92
N PHE A 60 2.35 -8.38 9.34
CA PHE A 60 1.36 -7.60 8.59
C PHE A 60 1.88 -7.17 7.21
N LEU A 61 3.14 -6.73 7.11
CA LEU A 61 3.76 -6.35 5.85
C LEU A 61 3.91 -7.53 4.88
N ASN A 62 4.24 -8.71 5.40
CA ASN A 62 4.28 -9.95 4.62
C ASN A 62 2.88 -10.34 4.15
N HIS A 63 1.89 -10.25 5.05
CA HIS A 63 0.49 -10.50 4.71
C HIS A 63 0.00 -9.57 3.59
N LEU A 64 0.26 -8.26 3.66
CA LEU A 64 -0.07 -7.31 2.58
C LEU A 64 0.70 -7.57 1.28
N THR A 65 1.87 -8.20 1.35
CA THR A 65 2.64 -8.58 0.16
C THR A 65 1.99 -9.77 -0.55
N GLU A 66 1.51 -10.75 0.21
CA GLU A 66 0.87 -11.95 -0.31
C GLU A 66 -0.60 -11.71 -0.71
N GLN A 67 -1.30 -10.87 0.04
CA GLN A 67 -2.73 -10.60 -0.12
C GLN A 67 -3.02 -9.09 -0.14
N PRO A 68 -2.68 -8.37 -1.23
CA PRO A 68 -2.87 -6.92 -1.28
C PRO A 68 -4.33 -6.45 -1.08
N GLY A 69 -5.31 -7.33 -1.34
CA GLY A 69 -6.74 -7.04 -1.18
C GLY A 69 -7.25 -7.10 0.26
N SER A 70 -6.44 -7.53 1.23
CA SER A 70 -6.82 -7.48 2.66
C SER A 70 -6.58 -6.11 3.28
N PHE A 71 -5.94 -5.18 2.56
CA PHE A 71 -5.62 -3.85 3.07
C PHE A 71 -6.86 -3.13 3.61
N GLU A 72 -7.95 -3.11 2.85
CA GLU A 72 -9.19 -2.41 3.22
C GLU A 72 -9.82 -2.97 4.49
N THR A 73 -9.72 -4.28 4.72
CA THR A 73 -10.35 -4.96 5.85
C THR A 73 -9.51 -4.92 7.13
N GLU A 74 -8.19 -4.84 7.01
CA GLU A 74 -7.28 -5.03 8.16
C GLU A 74 -6.57 -3.74 8.61
N ILE A 75 -6.49 -2.71 7.75
CA ILE A 75 -5.71 -1.50 8.02
C ILE A 75 -6.18 -0.74 9.28
N GLU A 76 -7.49 -0.73 9.56
CA GLU A 76 -8.05 -0.05 10.73
C GLU A 76 -7.59 -0.72 12.03
N GLN A 77 -7.70 -2.04 12.11
CA GLN A 77 -7.26 -2.82 13.27
C GLN A 77 -5.73 -2.73 13.45
N PHE A 78 -4.98 -2.74 12.36
CA PHE A 78 -3.53 -2.56 12.39
C PHE A 78 -3.15 -1.20 12.99
N ALA A 79 -3.77 -0.11 12.51
CA ALA A 79 -3.50 1.23 13.03
C ALA A 79 -3.96 1.42 14.49
N GLU A 80 -5.08 0.82 14.91
CA GLU A 80 -5.53 0.83 16.30
C GLU A 80 -4.51 0.13 17.22
N THR A 81 -4.01 -1.04 16.81
CA THR A 81 -2.99 -1.78 17.56
C THR A 81 -1.70 -0.98 17.67
N LEU A 82 -1.24 -0.38 16.57
CA LEU A 82 -0.06 0.49 16.56
C LEU A 82 -0.20 1.69 17.50
N ASN A 83 -1.39 2.30 17.61
CA ASN A 83 -1.61 3.41 18.54
C ASN A 83 -1.45 3.01 20.01
N GLY A 84 -1.66 1.73 20.36
CA GLY A 84 -1.40 1.20 21.70
C GLY A 84 0.08 0.90 21.96
N TRP A 85 0.83 0.52 20.93
CA TRP A 85 2.20 -0.02 21.06
C TRP A 85 3.28 1.03 20.77
N VAL A 86 3.05 1.89 19.78
CA VAL A 86 3.99 2.92 19.33
C VAL A 86 3.80 4.18 20.17
N THR A 87 4.43 4.18 21.36
CA THR A 87 4.30 5.27 22.36
C THR A 87 5.59 6.09 22.54
N THR A 88 6.69 5.70 21.90
CA THR A 88 8.02 6.34 22.00
C THR A 88 8.55 6.75 20.63
N ASP A 89 9.48 7.72 20.62
CA ASP A 89 10.20 8.15 19.41
C ASP A 89 10.91 6.97 18.73
N ASP A 90 11.57 6.12 19.51
CA ASP A 90 12.32 4.96 19.01
C ASP A 90 11.40 3.94 18.32
N ALA A 91 10.25 3.63 18.93
CA ALA A 91 9.26 2.71 18.34
C ALA A 91 8.66 3.27 17.04
N LEU A 92 8.42 4.58 16.98
CA LEU A 92 7.93 5.23 15.76
C LEU A 92 8.98 5.20 14.65
N GLN A 93 10.25 5.40 15.00
CA GLN A 93 11.36 5.31 14.06
C GLN A 93 11.57 3.87 13.56
N GLU A 94 11.43 2.87 14.43
CA GLU A 94 11.46 1.45 14.06
C GLU A 94 10.34 1.10 13.07
N LEU A 95 9.10 1.54 13.34
CA LEU A 95 7.97 1.36 12.42
C LEU A 95 8.24 1.95 11.03
N VAL A 96 8.77 3.18 10.97
CA VAL A 96 9.13 3.83 9.71
C VAL A 96 10.19 3.02 8.96
N GLU A 97 11.21 2.51 9.66
CA GLU A 97 12.28 1.73 9.04
C GLU A 97 11.74 0.40 8.46
N LEU A 98 10.89 -0.32 9.19
CA LEU A 98 10.31 -1.59 8.73
C LEU A 98 9.50 -1.40 7.43
N ILE A 99 8.61 -0.40 7.40
CA ILE A 99 7.79 -0.11 6.21
C ILE A 99 8.67 0.35 5.05
N TYR A 100 9.67 1.21 5.31
CA TYR A 100 10.61 1.67 4.29
C TYR A 100 11.40 0.51 3.68
N GLN A 101 11.93 -0.40 4.52
CA GLN A 101 12.69 -1.56 4.07
C GLN A 101 11.83 -2.48 3.22
N GLN A 102 10.58 -2.76 3.63
CA GLN A 102 9.65 -3.55 2.83
C GLN A 102 9.40 -2.89 1.46
N ALA A 103 9.08 -1.59 1.43
CA ALA A 103 8.74 -0.87 0.21
C ALA A 103 9.89 -0.70 -0.79
N THR A 104 11.13 -0.80 -0.32
CA THR A 104 12.35 -0.64 -1.14
C THR A 104 13.13 -1.94 -1.38
N SER A 105 12.81 -3.02 -0.66
CA SER A 105 13.47 -4.32 -0.83
C SER A 105 12.57 -5.39 -1.45
N ILE A 106 11.24 -5.29 -1.28
CA ILE A 106 10.29 -6.28 -1.79
C ILE A 106 9.71 -5.82 -3.13
N PRO A 107 9.83 -6.63 -4.20
CA PRO A 107 9.24 -6.31 -5.50
C PRO A 107 7.74 -6.08 -5.40
N ASN A 108 7.22 -5.13 -6.19
CA ASN A 108 5.79 -4.80 -6.30
C ASN A 108 5.13 -4.26 -5.01
N PHE A 109 5.86 -4.11 -3.90
CA PHE A 109 5.29 -3.57 -2.66
C PHE A 109 5.27 -2.03 -2.62
N SER A 110 5.99 -1.33 -3.51
CA SER A 110 6.15 0.13 -3.44
C SER A 110 4.82 0.90 -3.42
N TYR A 111 3.83 0.49 -4.22
CA TYR A 111 2.48 1.07 -4.21
C TYR A 111 1.78 0.83 -2.85
N MET A 112 1.76 -0.42 -2.38
CA MET A 112 1.13 -0.77 -1.12
C MET A 112 1.81 -0.06 0.07
N GLY A 113 3.13 -0.02 0.10
CA GLY A 113 3.90 0.71 1.10
C GLY A 113 3.61 2.21 1.10
N ALA A 114 3.45 2.84 -0.07
CA ALA A 114 3.07 4.25 -0.15
C ALA A 114 1.64 4.51 0.36
N ARG A 115 0.70 3.61 0.03
CA ARG A 115 -0.68 3.65 0.52
C ARG A 115 -0.74 3.48 2.04
N LEU A 116 0.00 2.53 2.59
CA LEU A 116 0.16 2.31 4.03
C LEU A 116 0.76 3.55 4.71
N CYS A 117 1.82 4.13 4.15
CA CYS A 117 2.43 5.35 4.67
C CYS A 117 1.42 6.51 4.74
N ASN A 118 0.60 6.69 3.69
CA ASN A 118 -0.43 7.72 3.69
C ASN A 118 -1.47 7.49 4.79
N TYR A 119 -1.96 6.25 4.93
CA TYR A 119 -2.92 5.90 5.97
C TYR A 119 -2.35 6.18 7.37
N LEU A 120 -1.18 5.62 7.69
CA LEU A 120 -0.57 5.81 9.01
C LEU A 120 -0.26 7.28 9.31
N SER A 121 0.06 8.09 8.31
CA SER A 121 0.28 9.53 8.51
C SER A 121 -0.94 10.30 9.02
N HIS A 122 -2.15 9.76 8.83
CA HIS A 122 -3.41 10.35 9.28
C HIS A 122 -3.99 9.69 10.52
N HIS A 123 -3.68 8.41 10.76
CA HIS A 123 -4.33 7.58 11.77
C HIS A 123 -3.45 7.28 12.99
N LEU A 124 -2.14 7.53 12.92
CA LEU A 124 -1.29 7.48 14.11
C LEU A 124 -1.45 8.76 14.95
N THR A 125 -1.70 8.57 16.24
CA THR A 125 -1.95 9.64 17.21
C THR A 125 -0.68 10.19 17.83
N ILE A 126 0.41 9.41 17.82
CA ILE A 126 1.70 9.82 18.35
C ILE A 126 2.29 10.97 17.51
N SER A 127 2.65 12.07 18.19
CA SER A 127 3.34 13.21 17.58
C SER A 127 4.44 13.68 18.52
N PRO A 128 5.59 12.98 18.56
CA PRO A 128 6.71 13.35 19.41
C PRO A 128 7.40 14.63 18.95
N GLN A 129 8.29 15.16 19.79
CA GLN A 129 9.06 16.38 19.48
C GLN A 129 9.99 16.21 18.27
N SER A 130 10.46 14.98 18.04
CA SER A 130 11.31 14.61 16.89
C SER A 130 10.58 14.65 15.55
N GLY A 131 9.24 14.60 15.56
CA GLY A 131 8.39 14.69 14.39
C GLY A 131 7.40 13.54 14.29
N ASN A 132 6.28 13.78 13.61
CA ASN A 132 5.27 12.73 13.36
C ASN A 132 5.75 11.71 12.32
N PHE A 133 4.99 10.62 12.14
CA PHE A 133 5.29 9.54 11.19
C PHE A 133 5.71 10.05 9.81
N ARG A 134 4.96 11.01 9.25
CA ARG A 134 5.25 11.59 7.93
C ARG A 134 6.60 12.31 7.90
N GLN A 135 6.93 13.08 8.93
CA GLN A 135 8.20 13.81 8.99
C GLN A 135 9.38 12.84 9.08
N LEU A 136 9.26 11.80 9.91
CA LEU A 136 10.28 10.76 10.04
C LEU A 136 10.45 9.94 8.75
N LEU A 137 9.35 9.61 8.05
CA LEU A 137 9.40 8.97 6.73
C LEU A 137 10.16 9.83 5.71
N LEU A 138 9.84 11.13 5.62
CA LEU A 138 10.53 12.05 4.71
C LEU A 138 12.01 12.22 5.07
N GLN A 139 12.34 12.23 6.36
CA GLN A 139 13.73 12.22 6.83
C GLN A 139 14.46 10.94 6.42
N ARG A 140 13.82 9.78 6.54
CA ARG A 140 14.41 8.50 6.11
C ARG A 140 14.66 8.45 4.60
N CYS A 141 13.71 8.95 3.81
CA CYS A 141 13.87 9.08 2.35
C CYS A 141 15.01 10.04 1.97
N ARG A 142 15.24 11.10 2.77
CA ARG A 142 16.33 12.04 2.54
C ARG A 142 17.70 11.38 2.65
N THR A 143 17.90 10.45 3.58
CA THR A 143 19.17 9.73 3.74
C THR A 143 19.60 9.02 2.46
N GLU A 144 18.67 8.36 1.77
CA GLU A 144 18.95 7.68 0.50
C GLU A 144 19.09 8.68 -0.66
N TYR A 145 18.29 9.74 -0.64
CA TYR A 145 18.32 10.80 -1.65
C TYR A 145 19.67 11.55 -1.70
N GLU A 146 20.31 11.78 -0.56
CA GLU A 146 21.57 12.54 -0.47
C GLU A 146 22.72 11.86 -1.26
N VAL A 147 22.66 10.55 -1.46
CA VAL A 147 23.66 9.77 -2.21
C VAL A 147 23.21 9.38 -3.62
N LYS A 148 22.13 9.98 -4.16
CA LYS A 148 21.52 9.63 -5.48
C LYS A 148 22.53 9.60 -6.63
N ASP A 149 23.47 10.55 -6.68
CA ASP A 149 24.43 10.67 -7.78
C ASP A 149 25.49 9.56 -7.73
N GLN A 150 25.84 9.09 -6.52
CA GLN A 150 26.70 7.94 -6.30
C GLN A 150 25.94 6.65 -6.58
N ALA A 151 24.69 6.55 -6.14
CA ALA A 151 23.86 5.37 -6.33
C ALA A 151 23.56 5.09 -7.81
N ALA A 152 23.25 6.14 -8.60
CA ALA A 152 22.98 6.03 -10.03
C ALA A 152 24.18 5.51 -10.86
N LYS A 153 25.40 5.73 -10.39
CA LYS A 153 26.65 5.24 -11.03
C LYS A 153 27.28 4.06 -10.29
N GLY A 154 26.58 3.51 -9.30
CA GLY A 154 27.03 2.36 -8.53
C GLY A 154 27.08 1.09 -9.36
N ASP A 155 27.45 -0.02 -8.72
CA ASP A 155 27.33 -1.36 -9.31
C ASP A 155 25.86 -1.75 -9.49
N GLU A 156 25.61 -2.87 -10.18
CA GLU A 156 24.25 -3.30 -10.51
C GLU A 156 23.37 -3.49 -9.27
N VAL A 157 23.93 -3.97 -8.15
CA VAL A 157 23.20 -4.16 -6.90
C VAL A 157 22.81 -2.82 -6.29
N THR A 158 23.73 -1.85 -6.23
CA THR A 158 23.43 -0.51 -5.74
C THR A 158 22.37 0.18 -6.61
N ARG A 159 22.46 0.04 -7.94
CA ARG A 159 21.47 0.61 -8.85
C ARG A 159 20.09 -0.01 -8.70
N LYS A 160 20.00 -1.32 -8.52
CA LYS A 160 18.71 -1.99 -8.26
C LYS A 160 18.02 -1.45 -7.00
N ARG A 161 18.77 -1.26 -5.91
CA ARG A 161 18.26 -0.62 -4.68
C ARG A 161 17.84 0.82 -4.93
N PHE A 162 18.65 1.57 -5.66
CA PHE A 162 18.33 2.94 -6.06
C PHE A 162 17.04 3.01 -6.89
N HIS A 163 16.83 2.10 -7.83
CA HIS A 163 15.61 2.06 -8.65
C HIS A 163 14.37 1.76 -7.82
N ALA A 164 14.46 0.84 -6.86
CA ALA A 164 13.36 0.55 -5.94
C ALA A 164 13.01 1.77 -5.08
N PHE A 165 14.03 2.46 -4.54
CA PHE A 165 13.86 3.73 -3.83
C PHE A 165 13.20 4.80 -4.69
N VAL A 166 13.65 4.99 -5.93
CA VAL A 166 13.10 6.00 -6.86
C VAL A 166 11.62 5.72 -7.15
N LEU A 167 11.26 4.47 -7.41
CA LEU A 167 9.86 4.10 -7.69
C LEU A 167 8.99 4.23 -6.44
N PHE A 168 9.51 3.86 -5.26
CA PHE A 168 8.82 4.10 -4.01
C PHE A 168 8.56 5.59 -3.75
N LEU A 169 9.53 6.47 -4.02
CA LEU A 169 9.31 7.93 -3.94
C LEU A 169 8.27 8.43 -4.93
N GLY A 170 8.19 7.82 -6.12
CA GLY A 170 7.16 8.10 -7.11
C GLY A 170 5.77 7.76 -6.60
N GLU A 171 5.60 6.55 -6.05
CA GLU A 171 4.35 6.11 -5.41
C GLU A 171 4.00 6.98 -4.21
N LEU A 172 4.98 7.33 -3.38
CA LEU A 172 4.78 8.20 -2.23
C LEU A 172 4.34 9.61 -2.65
N TYR A 173 4.88 10.16 -3.73
CA TYR A 173 4.43 11.46 -4.24
C TYR A 173 2.96 11.45 -4.69
N LEU A 174 2.50 10.34 -5.27
CA LEU A 174 1.12 10.21 -5.74
C LEU A 174 0.12 10.00 -4.60
N ASN A 175 0.51 9.21 -3.59
CA ASN A 175 -0.39 8.72 -2.54
C ASN A 175 -0.32 9.52 -1.24
N LEU A 176 0.81 10.19 -0.93
CA LEU A 176 0.99 10.89 0.35
C LEU A 176 0.29 12.24 0.34
N GLU A 177 -0.79 12.33 1.12
CA GLU A 177 -1.63 13.50 1.25
C GLU A 177 -1.23 14.35 2.47
N ILE A 178 -1.18 15.66 2.27
CA ILE A 178 -0.94 16.65 3.32
C ILE A 178 -2.19 17.49 3.48
N LYS A 179 -2.93 17.25 4.57
CA LYS A 179 -4.09 18.05 4.97
C LYS A 179 -3.62 19.34 5.64
N GLY A 180 -3.94 20.48 5.01
CA GLY A 180 -3.74 21.81 5.58
C GLY A 180 -4.78 22.14 6.66
N THR A 181 -4.56 23.21 7.41
CA THR A 181 -5.48 23.68 8.47
C THR A 181 -6.84 24.12 7.93
N ASN A 182 -6.95 24.42 6.64
CA ASN A 182 -8.17 24.76 5.92
C ASN A 182 -8.89 23.54 5.32
N GLY A 183 -8.42 22.32 5.59
CA GLY A 183 -8.95 21.08 5.01
C GLY A 183 -8.49 20.82 3.56
N GLN A 184 -7.67 21.69 2.98
CA GLN A 184 -7.12 21.48 1.64
C GLN A 184 -6.12 20.33 1.65
N VAL A 185 -6.30 19.37 0.75
CA VAL A 185 -5.36 18.27 0.54
C VAL A 185 -4.34 18.69 -0.52
N THR A 186 -3.06 18.57 -0.19
CA THR A 186 -1.95 18.89 -1.08
C THR A 186 -0.93 17.76 -1.09
N ARG A 187 -0.11 17.68 -2.14
CA ARG A 187 1.02 16.74 -2.20
C ARG A 187 2.25 17.33 -1.53
N ALA A 188 3.16 16.45 -1.10
CA ALA A 188 4.44 16.87 -0.55
C ALA A 188 5.34 17.53 -1.61
N ASP A 189 5.46 18.86 -1.58
CA ASP A 189 6.29 19.65 -2.51
C ASP A 189 7.75 19.18 -2.55
N ILE A 190 8.29 18.76 -1.39
CA ILE A 190 9.65 18.22 -1.29
C ILE A 190 9.87 16.97 -2.15
N LEU A 191 8.84 16.13 -2.31
CA LEU A 191 8.92 14.95 -3.17
C LEU A 191 8.90 15.36 -4.65
N GLN A 192 8.14 16.38 -5.03
CA GLN A 192 8.16 16.92 -6.41
C GLN A 192 9.58 17.38 -6.79
N VAL A 193 10.26 18.11 -5.90
CA VAL A 193 11.65 18.54 -6.09
C VAL A 193 12.58 17.33 -6.14
N GLY A 194 12.41 16.38 -5.22
CA GLY A 194 13.20 15.16 -5.16
C GLY A 194 13.13 14.34 -6.46
N LEU A 195 11.93 14.11 -7.00
CA LEU A 195 11.72 13.34 -8.23
C LEU A 195 12.39 13.98 -9.44
N ARG A 196 12.38 15.32 -9.56
CA ARG A 196 13.12 16.01 -10.63
C ARG A 196 14.61 15.70 -10.57
N GLU A 197 15.19 15.77 -9.39
CA GLU A 197 16.62 15.54 -9.19
C GLU A 197 17.02 14.07 -9.36
N LEU A 198 16.14 13.13 -9.00
CA LEU A 198 16.34 11.71 -9.25
C LEU A 198 16.31 11.41 -10.76
N LEU A 199 15.38 12.00 -11.51
CA LEU A 199 15.38 11.91 -12.98
C LEU A 199 16.68 12.48 -13.58
N ASN A 200 17.13 13.64 -13.09
CA ASN A 200 18.40 14.22 -13.51
C ASN A 200 19.57 13.26 -13.26
N ALA A 201 19.64 12.62 -12.09
CA ALA A 201 20.69 11.65 -11.75
C ALA A 201 20.65 10.40 -12.66
N LEU A 202 19.45 9.87 -12.95
CA LEU A 202 19.27 8.73 -13.85
C LEU A 202 19.70 9.05 -15.28
N PHE A 203 19.25 10.18 -15.85
CA PHE A 203 19.62 10.57 -17.22
C PHE A 203 21.10 10.96 -17.37
N SER A 204 21.72 11.46 -16.30
CA SER A 204 23.16 11.77 -16.30
C SER A 204 24.04 10.52 -16.31
N ASN A 205 23.47 9.35 -16.00
CA ASN A 205 24.14 8.05 -16.02
C ASN A 205 23.35 7.06 -16.90
N PRO A 206 23.37 7.22 -18.25
CA PRO A 206 22.41 6.61 -19.17
C PRO A 206 22.69 5.12 -19.46
N MET A 207 22.71 4.29 -18.42
CA MET A 207 22.69 2.83 -18.51
C MET A 207 21.26 2.34 -18.70
N ASP A 208 21.10 1.20 -19.38
CA ASP A 208 19.77 0.65 -19.74
C ASP A 208 18.83 0.54 -18.54
N ASP A 209 19.32 0.05 -17.40
CA ASP A 209 18.54 -0.12 -16.18
C ASP A 209 18.11 1.22 -15.55
N ASN A 210 19.00 2.21 -15.49
CA ASN A 210 18.68 3.59 -15.08
C ASN A 210 17.62 4.22 -15.99
N LEU A 211 17.76 4.06 -17.30
CA LEU A 211 16.82 4.63 -18.27
C LEU A 211 15.46 3.94 -18.20
N ILE A 212 15.42 2.62 -18.00
CA ILE A 212 14.17 1.89 -17.76
C ILE A 212 13.50 2.39 -16.47
N CYS A 213 14.27 2.62 -15.39
CA CYS A 213 13.75 3.20 -14.17
C CYS A 213 13.14 4.59 -14.41
N ALA A 214 13.85 5.47 -15.13
CA ALA A 214 13.35 6.81 -15.46
C ALA A 214 12.06 6.77 -16.30
N VAL A 215 11.97 5.85 -17.28
CA VAL A 215 10.75 5.63 -18.06
C VAL A 215 9.59 5.18 -17.18
N LYS A 216 9.83 4.22 -16.27
CA LYS A 216 8.80 3.75 -15.33
C LYS A 216 8.32 4.87 -14.42
N LEU A 217 9.24 5.66 -13.86
CA LEU A 217 8.90 6.79 -13.01
C LEU A 217 8.06 7.83 -13.78
N LEU A 218 8.47 8.22 -14.99
CA LEU A 218 7.73 9.20 -15.77
C LEU A 218 6.37 8.69 -16.26
N LYS A 219 6.23 7.39 -16.52
CA LYS A 219 4.90 6.80 -16.79
C LYS A 219 3.99 6.89 -15.56
N LEU A 220 4.54 6.66 -14.38
CA LEU A 220 3.81 6.72 -13.12
C LEU A 220 3.41 8.16 -12.75
N THR A 221 4.37 9.09 -12.76
CA THR A 221 4.19 10.43 -12.18
C THR A 221 4.18 11.57 -13.19
N GLY A 222 4.55 11.32 -14.45
CA GLY A 222 4.87 12.38 -15.43
C GLY A 222 3.73 13.35 -15.67
N SER A 223 2.51 12.85 -15.82
CA SER A 223 1.34 13.71 -16.05
C SER A 223 1.03 14.61 -14.84
N VAL A 224 1.13 14.08 -13.62
CA VAL A 224 0.91 14.83 -12.36
C VAL A 224 2.04 15.83 -12.10
N LEU A 225 3.29 15.47 -12.43
CA LEU A 225 4.43 16.38 -12.35
C LEU A 225 4.29 17.54 -13.34
N GLU A 226 3.89 17.27 -14.58
CA GLU A 226 3.71 18.29 -15.60
C GLU A 226 2.65 19.31 -15.22
N ASP A 227 1.48 18.86 -14.72
CA ASP A 227 0.43 19.76 -14.25
C ASP A 227 0.94 20.66 -13.11
N ALA A 228 1.58 20.06 -12.11
CA ALA A 228 2.08 20.77 -10.95
C ALA A 228 3.23 21.75 -11.28
N TRP A 229 4.04 21.47 -12.30
CA TRP A 229 5.05 22.40 -12.79
C TRP A 229 4.44 23.54 -13.62
N LYS A 230 3.47 23.24 -14.50
CA LYS A 230 2.74 24.24 -15.28
C LYS A 230 1.99 25.22 -14.38
N GLU A 231 1.32 24.74 -13.34
CA GLU A 231 0.63 25.58 -12.36
C GLU A 231 1.59 26.58 -11.68
N LYS A 232 2.84 26.15 -11.44
CA LYS A 232 3.91 26.98 -10.86
C LYS A 232 4.70 27.78 -11.90
N GLY A 233 4.32 27.72 -13.19
CA GLY A 233 5.03 28.38 -14.29
C GLY A 233 6.46 27.88 -14.53
N LYS A 234 6.77 26.64 -14.13
CA LYS A 234 8.09 26.04 -14.33
C LYS A 234 8.15 25.21 -15.62
N THR A 235 9.32 25.18 -16.25
CA THR A 235 9.59 24.46 -17.51
C THR A 235 10.30 23.13 -17.29
N ASP A 236 10.12 22.53 -16.12
CA ASP A 236 10.85 21.33 -15.72
C ASP A 236 10.61 20.15 -16.67
N MET A 237 9.38 19.98 -17.17
CA MET A 237 9.06 18.88 -18.07
C MET A 237 9.72 19.06 -19.44
N GLU A 238 9.79 20.29 -19.97
CA GLU A 238 10.51 20.60 -21.20
C GLU A 238 12.00 20.23 -21.08
N GLU A 239 12.63 20.58 -19.95
CA GLU A 239 14.02 20.24 -19.69
C GLU A 239 14.26 18.73 -19.57
N ILE A 240 13.34 17.99 -18.95
CA ILE A 240 13.40 16.54 -18.87
C ILE A 240 13.30 15.91 -20.26
N ILE A 241 12.39 16.39 -21.12
CA ILE A 241 12.26 15.90 -22.49
C ILE A 241 13.51 16.20 -23.30
N GLN A 242 14.08 17.40 -23.17
CA GLN A 242 15.33 17.72 -23.86
C GLN A 242 16.47 16.78 -23.44
N ARG A 243 16.53 16.40 -22.16
CA ARG A 243 17.50 15.39 -21.67
C ARG A 243 17.24 14.01 -22.27
N ILE A 244 15.99 13.60 -22.38
CA ILE A 244 15.61 12.34 -23.03
C ILE A 244 16.08 12.33 -24.50
N GLU A 245 15.82 13.39 -25.24
CA GLU A 245 16.25 13.54 -26.63
C GLU A 245 17.77 13.46 -26.77
N ASN A 246 18.51 14.17 -25.92
CA ASN A 246 19.97 14.12 -25.91
C ASN A 246 20.49 12.69 -25.63
N VAL A 247 19.87 11.96 -24.69
CA VAL A 247 20.23 10.56 -24.42
C VAL A 247 19.97 9.68 -25.66
N VAL A 248 18.84 9.87 -26.35
CA VAL A 248 18.54 9.10 -27.56
C VAL A 248 19.59 9.32 -28.65
N LEU A 249 20.05 10.57 -28.82
CA LEU A 249 21.06 10.94 -29.81
C LEU A 249 22.47 10.45 -29.42
N ASP A 250 22.91 10.70 -28.19
CA ASP A 250 24.32 10.64 -27.82
C ASP A 250 24.70 9.40 -26.99
N ALA A 251 23.77 8.81 -26.24
CA ALA A 251 24.10 7.71 -25.33
C ALA A 251 24.22 6.36 -26.05
N ASN A 252 25.12 5.52 -25.56
CA ASN A 252 25.33 4.14 -26.04
C ASN A 252 24.49 3.12 -25.26
N CYS A 253 23.17 3.36 -25.17
CA CYS A 253 22.20 2.44 -24.59
C CYS A 253 21.52 1.56 -25.66
N SER A 254 20.87 0.48 -25.24
CA SER A 254 20.24 -0.48 -26.15
C SER A 254 19.15 0.17 -27.01
N ARG A 255 18.99 -0.34 -28.24
CA ARG A 255 17.98 0.16 -29.19
C ARG A 255 16.57 0.14 -28.61
N ASP A 256 16.21 -0.91 -27.88
CA ASP A 256 14.88 -1.03 -27.28
C ASP A 256 14.64 0.04 -26.20
N VAL A 257 15.68 0.38 -25.43
CA VAL A 257 15.61 1.46 -24.43
C VAL A 257 15.46 2.82 -25.11
N LYS A 258 16.19 3.07 -26.20
CA LYS A 258 15.97 4.29 -27.02
C LYS A 258 14.54 4.36 -27.55
N GLN A 259 13.98 3.23 -27.98
CA GLN A 259 12.59 3.18 -28.44
C GLN A 259 11.60 3.44 -27.29
N MET A 260 11.86 2.96 -26.07
CA MET A 260 11.04 3.28 -24.89
C MET A 260 11.06 4.78 -24.59
N LEU A 261 12.22 5.42 -24.69
CA LEU A 261 12.38 6.86 -24.51
C LEU A 261 11.63 7.67 -25.57
N LEU A 262 11.72 7.28 -26.85
CA LEU A 262 10.94 7.92 -27.92
C LEU A 262 9.43 7.80 -27.69
N LYS A 263 8.95 6.62 -27.30
CA LYS A 263 7.54 6.43 -26.91
C LYS A 263 7.11 7.29 -25.73
N LEU A 264 8.02 7.64 -24.83
CA LEU A 264 7.73 8.54 -23.71
C LEU A 264 7.56 10.00 -24.19
N VAL A 265 8.38 10.44 -25.15
CA VAL A 265 8.21 11.74 -25.81
C VAL A 265 6.88 11.80 -26.56
N GLU A 266 6.53 10.74 -27.30
CA GLU A 266 5.23 10.60 -27.96
C GLU A 266 4.07 10.64 -26.96
N LEU A 267 4.19 9.89 -25.85
CA LEU A 267 3.18 9.86 -24.79
C LEU A 267 2.95 11.26 -24.21
N ARG A 268 4.02 12.00 -23.90
CA ARG A 268 3.91 13.38 -23.45
C ARG A 268 3.23 14.28 -24.50
N SER A 269 3.63 14.17 -25.77
CA SER A 269 3.04 14.96 -26.86
C SER A 269 1.54 14.69 -27.04
N SER A 270 1.10 13.48 -26.67
CA SER A 270 -0.30 13.06 -26.63
C SER A 270 -0.98 13.36 -25.29
N ASN A 271 -0.50 14.37 -24.56
CA ASN A 271 -1.00 14.76 -23.23
C ASN A 271 -1.09 13.59 -22.24
N TRP A 272 -0.06 12.76 -22.22
CA TRP A 272 0.02 11.55 -21.39
C TRP A 272 -1.10 10.53 -21.62
N GLY A 273 -1.72 10.55 -22.81
CA GLY A 273 -2.86 9.69 -23.13
C GLY A 273 -4.17 10.13 -22.49
N ARG A 274 -4.21 11.30 -21.82
CA ARG A 274 -5.45 11.87 -21.29
C ARG A 274 -6.26 12.42 -22.46
N VAL A 275 -7.43 11.83 -22.70
CA VAL A 275 -8.40 12.36 -23.66
C VAL A 275 -8.81 13.75 -23.19
N HIS A 276 -8.76 14.76 -24.08
CA HIS A 276 -9.39 16.03 -23.78
C HIS A 276 -10.87 15.74 -23.49
N ALA A 277 -11.31 15.95 -22.26
CA ALA A 277 -12.71 16.26 -22.01
C ALA A 277 -12.96 17.62 -22.67
N THR A 278 -13.11 17.64 -23.99
CA THR A 278 -13.68 18.79 -24.69
C THR A 278 -14.99 19.07 -23.99
N SER A 279 -15.06 20.23 -23.34
CA SER A 279 -16.19 20.76 -22.60
C SER A 279 -17.35 21.10 -23.53
N THR A 280 -17.85 20.09 -24.22
CA THR A 280 -19.11 20.06 -24.93
C THR A 280 -19.59 18.62 -24.89
N TYR A 281 -20.25 18.24 -23.80
CA TYR A 281 -21.46 17.44 -23.95
C TYR A 281 -22.40 18.28 -24.84
N ARG A 282 -22.22 18.21 -26.16
CA ARG A 282 -23.36 18.44 -27.05
C ARG A 282 -24.15 17.17 -26.88
N GLU A 283 -25.23 17.22 -26.10
CA GLU A 283 -26.31 16.27 -26.28
C GLU A 283 -26.55 16.20 -27.79
N ALA A 284 -26.28 15.04 -28.38
CA ALA A 284 -26.66 14.78 -29.75
C ALA A 284 -28.19 14.72 -29.73
N THR A 285 -28.84 15.88 -29.79
CA THR A 285 -30.28 15.94 -29.95
C THR A 285 -30.61 15.59 -31.40
N PRO A 286 -31.73 14.90 -31.68
CA PRO A 286 -32.13 14.49 -33.03
C PRO A 286 -32.12 15.61 -34.07
N GLU A 287 -32.29 16.86 -33.63
CA GLU A 287 -32.31 18.04 -34.49
C GLU A 287 -30.96 18.44 -35.10
N ASN A 288 -29.83 17.97 -34.54
CA ASN A 288 -28.49 18.46 -34.90
C ASN A 288 -27.58 17.43 -35.57
N ASP A 289 -27.98 16.16 -35.67
CA ASP A 289 -27.19 15.12 -36.34
C ASP A 289 -28.05 14.36 -37.37
N PRO A 290 -27.78 14.49 -38.69
CA PRO A 290 -28.49 13.73 -39.71
C PRO A 290 -28.26 12.21 -39.64
N ASN A 291 -27.27 11.74 -38.87
CA ASN A 291 -26.99 10.33 -38.62
C ASN A 291 -27.42 9.86 -37.22
N TYR A 292 -28.20 10.66 -36.46
CA TYR A 292 -28.68 10.26 -35.12
C TYR A 292 -29.33 8.87 -35.13
N PHE A 293 -30.16 8.58 -36.14
CA PHE A 293 -30.84 7.29 -36.30
C PHE A 293 -29.89 6.09 -36.55
N MET A 294 -28.66 6.33 -37.04
CA MET A 294 -27.70 5.25 -37.33
C MET A 294 -26.94 4.78 -36.08
N ASN A 295 -27.02 5.54 -34.98
CA ASN A 295 -26.33 5.26 -33.73
C ASN A 295 -27.27 4.76 -32.62
N GLU A 296 -28.57 4.64 -32.90
CA GLU A 296 -29.54 4.06 -31.97
C GLU A 296 -29.39 2.52 -31.94
N PRO A 297 -29.50 1.88 -30.76
CA PRO A 297 -29.47 0.42 -30.65
C PRO A 297 -30.61 -0.23 -31.45
N THR A 298 -30.33 -1.39 -32.05
CA THR A 298 -31.38 -2.27 -32.60
C THR A 298 -31.95 -3.11 -31.46
N PHE A 299 -33.25 -2.98 -31.21
CA PHE A 299 -33.97 -3.78 -30.22
C PHE A 299 -34.66 -4.95 -30.92
N TYR A 300 -35.05 -5.96 -30.15
CA TYR A 300 -35.76 -7.14 -30.66
C TYR A 300 -37.08 -7.30 -29.94
N THR A 301 -38.15 -7.60 -30.68
CA THR A 301 -39.43 -7.99 -30.08
C THR A 301 -39.32 -9.36 -29.40
N SER A 302 -40.34 -9.76 -28.64
CA SER A 302 -40.43 -11.11 -28.04
C SER A 302 -40.31 -12.25 -29.07
N ASP A 303 -40.70 -11.99 -30.31
CA ASP A 303 -40.62 -12.95 -31.43
C ASP A 303 -39.25 -12.89 -32.15
N GLY A 304 -38.28 -12.15 -31.62
CA GLY A 304 -36.93 -12.02 -32.18
C GLY A 304 -36.85 -11.14 -33.43
N VAL A 305 -37.84 -10.28 -33.68
CA VAL A 305 -37.85 -9.37 -34.83
C VAL A 305 -37.11 -8.08 -34.47
N PRO A 306 -36.05 -7.70 -35.21
CA PRO A 306 -35.35 -6.46 -34.95
C PRO A 306 -36.22 -5.25 -35.30
N PHE A 307 -36.19 -4.22 -34.46
CA PHE A 307 -36.80 -2.92 -34.69
C PHE A 307 -35.86 -1.80 -34.19
N THR A 308 -35.96 -0.63 -34.81
CA THR A 308 -35.05 0.50 -34.65
C THR A 308 -35.83 1.81 -34.58
N ALA A 309 -35.20 2.90 -34.15
CA ALA A 309 -35.81 4.23 -34.11
C ALA A 309 -36.32 4.75 -35.48
N ALA A 310 -35.97 4.07 -36.59
CA ALA A 310 -36.50 4.36 -37.92
C ALA A 310 -37.87 3.73 -38.20
N ASP A 311 -38.33 2.79 -37.36
CA ASP A 311 -39.60 2.09 -37.56
C ASP A 311 -40.80 2.92 -37.06
N PRO A 312 -41.93 2.97 -37.80
CA PRO A 312 -43.10 3.77 -37.43
C PRO A 312 -43.73 3.39 -36.09
N ASP A 313 -43.50 2.16 -35.64
CA ASP A 313 -44.02 1.57 -34.41
C ASP A 313 -42.96 1.40 -33.31
N TYR A 314 -41.79 2.03 -33.46
CA TYR A 314 -40.69 1.94 -32.50
C TYR A 314 -41.11 2.28 -31.06
N GLN A 315 -41.84 3.39 -30.89
CA GLN A 315 -42.24 3.88 -29.58
C GLN A 315 -43.14 2.88 -28.84
N GLU A 316 -44.06 2.24 -29.57
CA GLU A 316 -45.00 1.27 -29.02
C GLU A 316 -44.28 -0.03 -28.63
N LYS A 317 -43.41 -0.55 -29.51
CA LYS A 317 -42.59 -1.74 -29.24
C LYS A 317 -41.58 -1.54 -28.11
N TYR A 318 -40.97 -0.35 -28.03
CA TYR A 318 -40.03 -0.02 -26.98
C TYR A 318 -40.73 0.10 -25.62
N GLN A 319 -41.93 0.66 -25.61
CA GLN A 319 -42.75 0.76 -24.40
C GLN A 319 -43.24 -0.62 -23.92
N GLU A 320 -43.62 -1.51 -24.84
CA GLU A 320 -43.94 -2.91 -24.53
C GLU A 320 -42.74 -3.68 -23.93
N LEU A 321 -41.50 -3.38 -24.37
CA LEU A 321 -40.29 -3.94 -23.76
C LEU A 321 -40.09 -3.45 -22.32
N LEU A 322 -40.25 -2.14 -22.07
CA LEU A 322 -40.12 -1.56 -20.72
C LEU A 322 -41.18 -2.11 -19.75
N GLU A 323 -42.43 -2.18 -20.20
CA GLU A 323 -43.53 -2.74 -19.38
C GLU A 323 -43.34 -4.22 -19.04
N ARG A 324 -42.51 -4.94 -19.81
CA ARG A 324 -42.16 -6.34 -19.56
C ARG A 324 -40.98 -6.52 -18.61
N GLU A 325 -40.03 -5.57 -18.58
CA GLU A 325 -38.92 -5.57 -17.60
C GLU A 325 -39.42 -5.35 -16.17
N ASP A 326 -40.52 -4.60 -15.97
CA ASP A 326 -41.16 -4.39 -14.66
C ASP A 326 -41.74 -5.67 -14.01
N PHE A 327 -41.71 -6.83 -14.69
CA PHE A 327 -42.18 -8.12 -14.16
C PHE A 327 -41.08 -8.96 -13.49
N PHE A 328 -39.82 -8.53 -13.55
CA PHE A 328 -38.71 -9.10 -12.79
C PHE A 328 -38.31 -8.09 -11.72
N PRO A 329 -38.49 -8.36 -10.41
CA PRO A 329 -37.97 -7.46 -9.40
C PRO A 329 -36.45 -7.38 -9.56
N ASP A 330 -35.94 -6.14 -9.65
CA ASP A 330 -34.52 -5.83 -9.67
C ASP A 330 -33.79 -6.64 -8.59
N TYR A 331 -32.99 -7.61 -9.01
CA TYR A 331 -31.90 -8.09 -8.17
C TYR A 331 -30.86 -6.96 -8.19
N GLU A 332 -30.98 -6.03 -7.24
CA GLU A 332 -29.95 -5.05 -6.97
C GLU A 332 -28.63 -5.79 -6.72
N GLU A 333 -27.70 -5.65 -7.66
CA GLU A 333 -26.29 -5.98 -7.50
C GLU A 333 -25.66 -4.95 -6.53
N ASN A 334 -26.05 -5.03 -5.26
CA ASN A 334 -25.38 -4.36 -4.15
C ASN A 334 -25.49 -5.28 -2.93
N GLY A 335 -24.42 -6.02 -2.67
CA GLY A 335 -24.27 -6.84 -1.48
C GLY A 335 -24.24 -5.97 -0.23
N THR A 336 -25.39 -5.81 0.42
CA THR A 336 -25.48 -5.49 1.85
C THR A 336 -26.63 -6.28 2.47
N ASP A 337 -26.27 -7.20 3.37
CA ASP A 337 -27.15 -8.09 4.13
C ASP A 337 -28.30 -7.35 4.85
N LEU A 338 -29.53 -7.85 4.72
CA LEU A 338 -30.50 -7.81 5.81
C LEU A 338 -31.38 -9.07 5.85
N SER A 339 -31.28 -9.75 6.98
CA SER A 339 -32.10 -10.83 7.49
C SER A 339 -33.61 -10.53 7.50
N GLY A 340 -34.44 -11.47 7.04
CA GLY A 340 -35.82 -11.61 7.55
C GLY A 340 -36.86 -12.21 6.59
N ALA A 341 -37.35 -13.40 6.96
CA ALA A 341 -38.58 -14.07 6.52
C ALA A 341 -38.57 -14.71 5.11
N GLY A 342 -38.59 -16.04 5.08
CA GLY A 342 -38.48 -16.85 3.88
C GLY A 342 -39.71 -16.90 2.98
N ASP A 343 -39.46 -17.33 1.75
CA ASP A 343 -40.46 -17.85 0.82
C ASP A 343 -40.05 -19.27 0.38
N PRO A 344 -40.92 -20.31 0.46
CA PRO A 344 -40.52 -21.72 0.40
C PRO A 344 -40.48 -22.35 -1.01
N TYR A 345 -40.19 -21.60 -2.08
CA TYR A 345 -40.45 -22.06 -3.46
C TYR A 345 -39.26 -22.04 -4.43
N LEU A 346 -38.02 -22.20 -3.96
CA LEU A 346 -36.85 -22.33 -4.84
C LEU A 346 -35.92 -23.49 -4.46
N ASP A 347 -36.47 -24.60 -3.98
CA ASP A 347 -35.83 -25.90 -4.12
C ASP A 347 -36.44 -26.56 -5.38
N ASP A 348 -35.59 -26.97 -6.32
CA ASP A 348 -35.88 -27.67 -7.60
C ASP A 348 -35.78 -26.80 -8.88
N ILE A 349 -34.57 -26.38 -9.25
CA ILE A 349 -34.21 -26.25 -10.68
C ILE A 349 -33.04 -27.21 -10.92
N ASP A 350 -33.33 -28.28 -11.67
CA ASP A 350 -32.40 -29.29 -12.15
C ASP A 350 -31.18 -28.65 -12.83
N ASP A 351 -29.97 -29.03 -12.38
CA ASP A 351 -28.68 -28.77 -13.05
C ASP A 351 -28.49 -29.66 -14.30
N GLU A 352 -29.57 -29.99 -15.02
CA GLU A 352 -29.51 -30.81 -16.23
C GLU A 352 -29.42 -29.90 -17.47
N MET A 353 -28.26 -29.91 -18.11
CA MET A 353 -27.96 -29.12 -19.31
C MET A 353 -28.87 -29.56 -20.47
N ASP A 354 -29.55 -28.59 -21.10
CA ASP A 354 -30.49 -28.83 -22.18
C ASP A 354 -29.85 -29.66 -23.33
N PRO A 355 -30.49 -30.74 -23.80
CA PRO A 355 -29.95 -31.61 -24.85
C PRO A 355 -29.60 -30.89 -26.15
N GLU A 356 -30.32 -29.81 -26.49
CA GLU A 356 -30.06 -29.01 -27.68
C GLU A 356 -28.78 -28.18 -27.53
N ILE A 357 -28.51 -27.70 -26.31
CA ILE A 357 -27.30 -26.95 -25.97
C ILE A 357 -26.08 -27.87 -25.96
N GLU A 358 -26.24 -29.09 -25.43
CA GLU A 358 -25.17 -30.10 -25.43
C GLU A 358 -24.76 -30.51 -26.85
N GLU A 359 -25.73 -30.78 -27.74
CA GLU A 359 -25.46 -31.13 -29.13
C GLU A 359 -24.77 -29.98 -29.90
N ALA A 360 -25.19 -28.73 -29.65
CA ALA A 360 -24.57 -27.56 -30.26
C ALA A 360 -23.10 -27.40 -29.82
N TYR A 361 -22.82 -27.67 -28.54
CA TYR A 361 -21.46 -27.60 -27.99
C TYR A 361 -20.55 -28.69 -28.56
N GLU A 362 -21.03 -29.94 -28.66
CA GLU A 362 -20.26 -31.03 -29.28
C GLU A 362 -19.92 -30.73 -30.74
N LYS A 363 -20.88 -30.19 -31.49
CA LYS A 363 -20.67 -29.82 -32.90
C LYS A 363 -19.61 -28.73 -33.04
N PHE A 364 -19.60 -27.74 -32.16
CA PHE A 364 -18.59 -26.69 -32.11
C PHE A 364 -17.18 -27.25 -31.83
N CYS A 365 -17.07 -28.19 -30.90
CA CYS A 365 -15.80 -28.84 -30.57
C CYS A 365 -15.25 -29.64 -31.77
N LEU A 366 -16.10 -30.39 -32.46
CA LEU A 366 -15.70 -31.16 -33.65
C LEU A 366 -15.27 -30.27 -34.82
N GLU A 367 -15.93 -29.12 -35.01
CA GLU A 367 -15.62 -28.18 -36.09
C GLU A 367 -14.31 -27.42 -35.83
N SER A 368 -14.04 -27.06 -34.58
CA SER A 368 -12.79 -26.44 -34.16
C SER A 368 -11.59 -27.40 -34.25
N GLU A 369 -11.77 -28.69 -33.95
CA GLU A 369 -10.74 -29.71 -34.19
C GLU A 369 -10.46 -29.96 -35.66
N ARG A 370 -11.50 -29.97 -36.52
CA ARG A 370 -11.31 -30.08 -37.98
C ARG A 370 -10.53 -28.91 -38.56
N LYS A 371 -10.80 -27.68 -38.09
CA LYS A 371 -10.06 -26.47 -38.49
C LYS A 371 -8.60 -26.46 -38.04
N ARG A 372 -8.23 -27.20 -36.99
CA ARG A 372 -6.82 -27.35 -36.57
C ARG A 372 -6.04 -28.41 -37.35
N LYS A 373 -6.73 -29.32 -38.05
CA LYS A 373 -6.11 -30.44 -38.79
C LYS A 373 -6.03 -30.23 -40.31
N GLN A 374 -6.59 -29.14 -40.83
CA GLN A 374 -6.31 -28.59 -42.16
C GLN A 374 -5.25 -27.51 -42.05
#